data_AF-A0A2J7PMM4-F1
#
_entry.id   AF-A0A2J7PMM4-F1
#
_cell.length_a   1.000
_cell.length_b   1.000
_cell.length_c   1.000
_cell.angle_alpha   90.00
_cell.angle_beta   90.00
_cell.angle_gamma   90.00
#
_symmetry.space_group_name_H-M   'P 1'
#
loop_
_entity.id
_entity.type
_entity.pdbx_description
1 polymer ?
#
loop_
_entity_poly.entity_id
_entity_poly.type
_entity_poly.pdbx_seq_one_letter_code
_entity_poly.pdbx_strand_id
1 'polypeptide(L)'
;MAQRGCVISPDNFCFIYGEYIVKSQKRNINDFVNKVYFAYFKLKLGDQDKPWAPHKVCRRCEEDLHLWFKGKKNSFRFGIPVMWGEQQNHTTDCYFFSVDVKGFNTKNKKKISYPNLNSAIRSVPHSSEIPVPLPPSSLDDIQSDSEDRTILPPQDESSSDFSVHEGPKPFSQSELNDLVRDLCLSKDAAEFLGSRPKNKNLLSPGTSFSWYRHREKEFTQFFSKEGNLVFCNDVQGLMTCFEIEYDPSE
;
A
#
# COMPACT_ATOMS: atom_id res chain seq x y z
N MET A 1 19.68 16.53 -13.02
CA MET A 1 18.24 16.61 -13.31
C MET A 1 17.55 15.50 -12.53
N ALA A 2 16.66 15.83 -11.59
CA ALA A 2 16.01 14.83 -10.75
C ALA A 2 15.23 13.84 -11.62
N GLN A 3 15.52 12.54 -11.45
CA GLN A 3 14.71 11.45 -11.99
C GLN A 3 13.28 11.69 -11.50
N ARG A 4 12.38 12.14 -12.39
CA ARG A 4 10.98 12.36 -12.06
C ARG A 4 10.34 11.00 -11.80
N GLY A 5 10.49 10.44 -10.61
CA GLY A 5 9.83 9.19 -10.24
C GLY A 5 8.32 9.33 -10.39
N CYS A 6 7.63 8.25 -10.83
CA CYS A 6 6.17 8.30 -10.94
C CYS A 6 5.58 8.53 -9.53
N VAL A 7 4.90 9.68 -9.35
CA VAL A 7 4.31 10.10 -8.06
C VAL A 7 3.15 9.20 -7.64
N ILE A 8 2.54 8.50 -8.60
CA ILE A 8 1.41 7.61 -8.38
C ILE A 8 1.94 6.17 -8.36
N SER A 9 1.72 5.50 -7.23
CA SER A 9 2.06 4.09 -7.06
C SER A 9 1.30 3.21 -8.07
N PRO A 10 1.97 2.24 -8.73
CA PRO A 10 1.35 1.26 -9.62
C PRO A 10 0.20 0.50 -8.97
N ASP A 11 0.30 0.24 -7.66
CA ASP A 11 -0.71 -0.46 -6.86
C ASP A 11 -2.04 0.30 -6.72
N ASN A 12 -2.12 1.54 -7.21
CA ASN A 12 -3.39 2.26 -7.33
C ASN A 12 -4.16 1.88 -8.60
N PHE A 13 -3.59 1.06 -9.47
CA PHE A 13 -4.23 0.55 -10.68
C PHE A 13 -4.42 -0.96 -10.57
N CYS A 14 -5.47 -1.44 -11.21
CA CYS A 14 -5.80 -2.84 -11.24
C CYS A 14 -4.96 -3.57 -12.28
N PHE A 15 -4.26 -4.63 -11.88
CA PHE A 15 -3.48 -5.44 -12.81
C PHE A 15 -4.31 -5.95 -13.99
N ILE A 16 -5.48 -6.54 -13.73
CA ILE A 16 -6.31 -7.15 -14.78
C ILE A 16 -7.05 -6.11 -15.64
N TYR A 17 -7.69 -5.12 -15.01
CA TYR A 17 -8.53 -4.13 -15.70
C TYR A 17 -7.78 -2.88 -16.20
N GLY A 18 -6.58 -2.59 -15.69
CA GLY A 18 -5.88 -1.30 -15.88
C GLY A 18 -6.54 -0.10 -15.20
N GLU A 19 -7.73 -0.28 -14.61
CA GLU A 19 -8.49 0.84 -14.05
C GLU A 19 -7.97 1.28 -12.67
N TYR A 20 -8.17 2.56 -12.36
CA TYR A 20 -7.90 3.11 -11.03
C TYR A 20 -8.72 2.43 -9.92
N ILE A 21 -8.04 2.11 -8.83
CA ILE A 21 -8.57 1.48 -7.63
C ILE A 21 -8.64 2.49 -6.49
N VAL A 22 -9.86 2.72 -6.00
CA VAL A 22 -10.07 3.43 -4.73
C VAL A 22 -9.59 2.52 -3.60
N LYS A 23 -8.88 3.08 -2.60
CA LYS A 23 -8.23 2.31 -1.51
C LYS A 23 -9.10 1.21 -0.89
N SER A 24 -10.39 1.44 -0.65
CA SER A 24 -11.32 0.46 -0.06
C SER A 24 -11.63 -0.75 -0.97
N GLN A 25 -11.44 -0.60 -2.28
CA GLN A 25 -11.65 -1.63 -3.29
C GLN A 25 -10.37 -2.39 -3.65
N LYS A 26 -9.23 -2.04 -3.05
CA LYS A 26 -7.95 -2.70 -3.31
C LYS A 26 -7.95 -4.11 -2.72
N ARG A 27 -7.40 -5.06 -3.47
CA ARG A 27 -7.26 -6.47 -3.10
C ARG A 27 -5.87 -6.96 -3.47
N ASN A 28 -5.38 -7.92 -2.69
CA ASN A 28 -4.14 -8.62 -2.98
C ASN A 28 -4.41 -9.71 -4.01
N ILE A 29 -3.39 -10.05 -4.78
CA ILE A 29 -3.42 -11.21 -5.67
C ILE A 29 -3.09 -12.43 -4.81
N ASN A 30 -4.08 -13.29 -4.59
CA ASN A 30 -3.94 -14.54 -3.86
C ASN A 30 -3.85 -15.73 -4.84
N ASP A 31 -3.61 -16.94 -4.32
CA ASP A 31 -3.51 -18.16 -5.12
C ASP A 31 -4.76 -18.40 -5.99
N PHE A 32 -5.95 -18.15 -5.45
CA PHE A 32 -7.20 -18.25 -6.20
C PHE A 32 -7.22 -17.30 -7.40
N VAL A 33 -6.92 -16.01 -7.20
CA VAL A 33 -6.88 -15.02 -8.28
C VAL A 33 -5.86 -15.43 -9.32
N ASN A 34 -4.68 -15.89 -8.91
CA ASN A 34 -3.61 -16.31 -9.81
C ASN A 34 -4.04 -17.51 -10.69
N LYS A 35 -4.50 -18.60 -10.06
CA LYS A 35 -4.93 -19.81 -10.78
C LYS A 35 -6.11 -19.54 -11.72
N VAL A 36 -7.14 -18.86 -11.24
CA VAL A 36 -8.35 -18.61 -12.04
C VAL A 36 -8.07 -17.60 -13.16
N TYR A 37 -7.20 -16.61 -12.92
CA TYR A 37 -6.70 -15.73 -13.97
C TYR A 37 -6.00 -16.51 -15.08
N PHE A 38 -5.07 -17.40 -14.71
CA PHE A 38 -4.40 -18.27 -15.68
C PHE A 38 -5.37 -19.18 -16.42
N ALA A 39 -6.34 -19.77 -15.72
CA ALA A 39 -7.35 -20.62 -16.33
C ALA A 39 -8.20 -19.87 -17.37
N TYR A 40 -8.55 -18.61 -17.10
CA TYR A 40 -9.32 -17.77 -18.01
C TYR A 40 -8.47 -17.25 -19.18
N PHE A 41 -7.43 -16.48 -18.87
CA PHE A 41 -6.68 -15.72 -19.88
C PHE A 41 -5.59 -16.55 -20.58
N LYS A 42 -5.25 -17.74 -20.04
CA LYS A 42 -4.09 -18.54 -20.48
C LYS A 42 -2.77 -17.77 -20.43
N LEU A 43 -2.70 -16.77 -19.55
CA LEU A 43 -1.54 -15.91 -19.33
C LEU A 43 -1.10 -16.03 -17.88
N LYS A 44 0.21 -16.10 -17.64
CA LYS A 44 0.76 -16.01 -16.29
C LYS A 44 0.68 -14.55 -15.81
N LEU A 45 0.47 -14.34 -14.51
CA LEU A 45 0.65 -13.04 -13.88
C LEU A 45 2.14 -12.71 -13.86
N GLY A 46 2.59 -11.99 -14.89
CA GLY A 46 3.98 -11.57 -15.05
C GLY A 46 4.35 -10.39 -14.16
N ASP A 47 5.66 -10.21 -14.01
CA ASP A 47 6.32 -9.02 -13.45
C ASP A 47 5.88 -8.65 -12.02
N GLN A 48 5.36 -9.61 -11.26
CA GLN A 48 4.93 -9.40 -9.86
C GLN A 48 6.11 -9.22 -8.88
N ASP A 49 7.34 -9.43 -9.34
CA ASP A 49 8.59 -9.08 -8.65
C ASP A 49 9.07 -7.67 -9.02
N LYS A 50 8.47 -7.04 -10.03
CA LYS A 50 8.93 -5.76 -10.58
C LYS A 50 8.19 -4.59 -9.93
N PRO A 51 8.90 -3.59 -9.36
CA PRO A 51 8.26 -2.47 -8.69
C PRO A 51 7.44 -1.57 -9.63
N TRP A 52 7.66 -1.65 -10.94
CA TRP A 52 6.93 -0.88 -11.94
C TRP A 52 5.59 -1.52 -12.33
N ALA A 53 5.33 -2.78 -12.00
CA ALA A 53 4.07 -3.44 -12.30
C ALA A 53 3.05 -3.23 -11.17
N PRO A 54 1.74 -3.27 -11.45
CA PRO A 54 0.74 -3.32 -10.38
C PRO A 54 0.71 -4.67 -9.68
N HIS A 55 0.70 -4.67 -8.34
CA HIS A 55 0.63 -5.90 -7.53
C HIS A 55 -0.76 -6.11 -6.91
N LYS A 56 -1.75 -5.37 -7.40
CA LYS A 56 -3.09 -5.29 -6.81
C LYS A 56 -4.15 -5.46 -7.87
N VAL A 57 -5.25 -6.07 -7.46
CA VAL A 57 -6.49 -6.13 -8.26
C VAL A 57 -7.58 -5.37 -7.54
N CYS A 58 -8.60 -4.94 -8.29
CA CYS A 58 -9.78 -4.34 -7.69
C CYS A 58 -10.75 -5.43 -7.22
N ARG A 59 -11.58 -5.12 -6.20
CA ARG A 59 -12.64 -5.97 -5.68
C ARG A 59 -13.54 -6.56 -6.79
N ARG A 60 -13.80 -5.78 -7.84
CA ARG A 60 -14.60 -6.24 -8.99
C ARG A 60 -13.92 -7.37 -9.75
N CYS A 61 -12.60 -7.32 -9.94
CA CYS A 61 -11.87 -8.42 -10.60
C CYS A 61 -12.01 -9.72 -9.83
N GLU A 62 -11.74 -9.66 -8.52
CA GLU A 62 -11.82 -10.82 -7.64
C GLU A 62 -13.25 -11.40 -7.66
N GLU A 63 -14.27 -10.56 -7.56
CA GLU A 63 -15.68 -10.97 -7.67
C GLU A 63 -16.00 -11.58 -9.05
N ASP A 64 -15.53 -10.97 -10.14
CA ASP A 64 -15.76 -11.48 -11.50
C ASP A 64 -15.08 -12.84 -11.73
N LEU A 65 -13.88 -13.05 -11.19
CA LEU A 65 -13.16 -14.33 -11.23
C LEU A 65 -13.94 -15.39 -10.43
N HIS A 66 -14.41 -15.06 -9.22
CA HIS A 66 -15.25 -15.96 -8.44
C HIS A 66 -16.56 -16.33 -9.14
N LEU A 67 -17.22 -15.35 -9.77
CA LEU A 67 -18.47 -15.59 -10.47
C LEU A 67 -18.26 -16.44 -11.73
N TRP A 68 -17.19 -16.18 -12.50
CA TRP A 68 -16.87 -16.99 -13.67
C TRP A 68 -16.51 -18.42 -13.27
N PHE A 69 -15.64 -18.60 -12.28
CA PHE A 69 -15.27 -19.93 -11.77
C PHE A 69 -16.48 -20.74 -11.29
N LYS A 70 -17.48 -20.08 -10.68
CA LYS A 70 -18.74 -20.72 -10.26
C LYS A 70 -19.75 -20.92 -11.40
N GLY A 71 -19.40 -20.60 -12.64
CA GLY A 71 -20.31 -20.66 -13.79
C GLY A 71 -21.48 -19.66 -13.73
N LYS A 72 -21.41 -18.64 -12.85
CA LYS A 72 -22.46 -17.61 -12.69
C LYS A 72 -22.26 -16.41 -13.60
N LYS A 73 -21.08 -16.26 -14.20
CA LYS A 73 -20.74 -15.21 -15.15
C LYS A 73 -20.21 -15.85 -16.43
N ASN A 74 -20.80 -15.47 -17.56
CA ASN A 74 -20.46 -16.07 -18.85
C ASN A 74 -19.03 -15.70 -19.30
N SER A 75 -18.67 -14.42 -19.22
CA SER A 75 -17.37 -13.93 -19.67
C SER A 75 -16.98 -12.59 -19.04
N PHE A 76 -15.69 -12.29 -19.07
CA PHE A 76 -15.15 -10.95 -18.92
C PHE A 76 -15.45 -10.12 -20.18
N ARG A 77 -15.26 -8.80 -20.08
CA ARG A 77 -15.49 -7.87 -21.22
C ARG A 77 -14.42 -7.99 -22.32
N PHE A 78 -13.35 -8.72 -22.05
CA PHE A 78 -12.20 -8.89 -22.90
C PHE A 78 -11.61 -10.28 -22.70
N GLY A 79 -10.96 -10.78 -23.74
CA GLY A 79 -10.25 -12.05 -23.70
C GLY A 79 -8.75 -11.90 -23.47
N ILE A 80 -8.20 -10.70 -23.65
CA ILE A 80 -6.83 -10.37 -23.25
C ILE A 80 -6.90 -9.19 -22.26
N PRO A 81 -6.32 -9.32 -21.05
CA PRO A 81 -6.32 -8.26 -20.05
C PRO A 81 -5.36 -7.13 -20.44
N VAL A 82 -5.21 -6.13 -19.58
CA VAL A 82 -4.18 -5.11 -19.79
C VAL A 82 -2.80 -5.75 -19.73
N MET A 83 -1.98 -5.49 -20.75
CA MET A 83 -0.62 -5.98 -20.81
C MET A 83 0.32 -4.89 -20.30
N TRP A 84 1.05 -5.21 -19.23
CA TRP A 84 1.98 -4.29 -18.59
C TRP A 84 3.38 -4.47 -19.18
N GLY A 85 4.09 -3.36 -19.32
CA GLY A 85 5.49 -3.33 -19.72
C GLY A 85 6.25 -2.27 -18.94
N GLU A 86 7.57 -2.43 -18.86
CA GLU A 86 8.44 -1.44 -18.24
C GLU A 86 8.36 -0.10 -18.99
N GLN A 87 8.29 1.00 -18.24
CA GLN A 87 8.17 2.32 -18.84
C GLN A 87 9.50 2.73 -19.47
N GLN A 88 9.48 3.17 -20.73
CA GLN A 88 10.70 3.67 -21.37
C GLN A 88 11.10 5.06 -20.84
N ASN A 89 10.12 5.88 -20.46
CA ASN A 89 10.34 7.21 -19.90
C ASN A 89 9.10 7.71 -19.14
N HIS A 90 9.29 8.72 -18.28
CA HIS A 90 8.22 9.28 -17.44
C HIS A 90 7.36 10.37 -18.11
N THR A 91 7.71 10.82 -19.32
CA THR A 91 7.03 11.95 -19.99
C THR A 91 5.98 11.49 -21.00
N THR A 92 6.24 10.40 -21.71
CA THR A 92 5.40 9.90 -22.81
C THR A 92 4.88 8.49 -22.55
N ASP A 93 5.61 7.68 -21.77
CA ASP A 93 5.33 6.25 -21.63
C ASP A 93 5.11 5.79 -20.17
N CYS A 94 5.03 6.67 -19.15
CA CYS A 94 4.59 6.25 -17.80
C CYS A 94 3.06 6.29 -17.72
N TYR A 95 2.42 5.12 -17.82
CA TYR A 95 0.96 4.99 -17.63
C TYR A 95 0.48 5.63 -16.31
N PHE A 96 1.22 5.39 -15.23
CA PHE A 96 0.86 5.91 -13.90
C PHE A 96 0.98 7.42 -13.78
N PHE A 97 1.82 8.05 -14.61
CA PHE A 97 1.95 9.51 -14.65
C PHE A 97 0.92 10.14 -15.58
N SER A 98 0.63 9.49 -16.71
CA SER A 98 -0.28 9.99 -17.74
C SER A 98 -1.76 9.96 -17.34
N VAL A 99 -2.14 9.12 -16.37
CA VAL A 99 -3.53 9.05 -15.88
C VAL A 99 -3.72 9.99 -14.69
N ASP A 100 -4.49 11.07 -14.87
CA ASP A 100 -4.89 11.92 -13.75
C ASP A 100 -6.00 11.26 -12.92
N VAL A 101 -5.63 10.85 -11.71
CA VAL A 101 -6.53 10.20 -10.74
C VAL A 101 -6.89 11.12 -9.57
N LYS A 102 -6.41 12.38 -9.56
CA LYS A 102 -6.70 13.31 -8.46
C LYS A 102 -8.18 13.69 -8.47
N GLY A 103 -8.81 13.68 -7.28
CA GLY A 103 -10.24 13.99 -7.14
C GLY A 103 -11.19 12.87 -7.60
N PHE A 104 -10.67 11.71 -8.02
CA PHE A 104 -11.50 10.59 -8.43
C PHE A 104 -11.94 9.67 -7.28
N ASN A 105 -13.26 9.58 -7.24
CA ASN A 105 -14.25 8.80 -6.53
C ASN A 105 -14.63 7.39 -6.97
N THR A 106 -15.23 6.57 -6.12
CA THR A 106 -16.03 5.42 -6.59
C THR A 106 -17.18 5.84 -7.52
N LYS A 107 -17.75 7.05 -7.34
CA LYS A 107 -18.89 7.54 -8.13
C LYS A 107 -18.47 8.09 -9.51
N ASN A 108 -17.32 8.75 -9.60
CA ASN A 108 -16.89 9.46 -10.82
C ASN A 108 -15.68 8.82 -11.53
N LYS A 109 -15.04 7.77 -10.99
CA LYS A 109 -13.86 7.11 -11.62
C LYS A 109 -14.11 6.57 -13.03
N LYS A 110 -15.36 6.35 -13.42
CA LYS A 110 -15.72 5.97 -14.79
C LYS A 110 -15.41 7.06 -15.83
N LYS A 111 -15.21 8.31 -15.38
CA LYS A 111 -14.84 9.45 -16.24
C LYS A 111 -13.33 9.59 -16.45
N ILE A 112 -12.52 8.74 -15.81
CA ILE A 112 -11.08 8.72 -16.01
C ILE A 112 -10.81 8.23 -17.44
N SER A 113 -9.95 8.96 -18.16
CA SER A 113 -9.42 8.53 -19.45
C SER A 113 -8.12 7.77 -19.25
N TYR A 114 -8.00 6.60 -19.86
CA TYR A 114 -6.83 5.73 -19.73
C TYR A 114 -6.08 5.66 -21.06
N PRO A 115 -4.87 6.19 -21.24
CA PRO A 115 -4.19 6.14 -22.54
C PRO A 115 -3.86 4.69 -22.95
N ASN A 116 -3.61 4.46 -24.23
CA ASN A 116 -3.00 3.22 -24.72
C ASN A 116 -1.51 3.49 -24.94
N LEU A 117 -0.65 2.87 -24.14
CA LEU A 117 0.80 3.12 -24.12
C LEU A 117 1.56 1.80 -24.26
N ASN A 118 2.85 1.85 -24.59
CA ASN A 118 3.68 0.64 -24.67
C ASN A 118 3.88 0.01 -23.29
N SER A 119 3.97 0.82 -22.24
CA SER A 119 4.02 0.36 -20.85
C SER A 119 2.71 -0.21 -20.30
N ALA A 120 1.58 0.03 -20.98
CA ALA A 120 0.26 -0.44 -20.58
C ALA A 120 -0.66 -0.50 -21.79
N ILE A 121 -0.62 -1.62 -22.49
CA ILE A 121 -1.45 -1.88 -23.67
C ILE A 121 -2.85 -2.24 -23.19
N ARG A 122 -3.86 -1.53 -23.71
CA ARG A 122 -5.26 -1.74 -23.33
C ARG A 122 -5.74 -3.16 -23.63
N SER A 123 -6.72 -3.61 -22.85
CA SER A 123 -7.33 -4.92 -23.03
C SER A 123 -8.00 -5.09 -24.40
N VAL A 124 -8.01 -6.33 -24.88
CA VAL A 124 -8.56 -6.69 -26.21
C VAL A 124 -9.87 -7.46 -26.04
N PRO A 125 -10.98 -6.99 -26.64
CA PRO A 125 -12.26 -7.67 -26.60
C PRO A 125 -12.19 -9.12 -27.10
N HIS A 126 -13.13 -9.96 -26.65
CA HIS A 126 -13.31 -11.29 -27.23
C HIS A 126 -13.65 -11.20 -28.72
N SER A 127 -13.12 -12.14 -29.49
CA SER A 127 -13.34 -12.29 -30.93
C SER A 127 -13.33 -13.78 -31.28
N SER A 128 -13.53 -14.12 -32.56
CA SER A 128 -13.40 -15.51 -33.02
C SER A 128 -12.01 -16.10 -32.75
N GLU A 129 -10.97 -15.25 -32.73
CA GLU A 129 -9.59 -15.64 -32.44
C GLU A 129 -9.30 -15.70 -30.92
N ILE A 130 -10.11 -15.00 -30.11
CA ILE A 130 -9.99 -14.94 -28.65
C ILE A 130 -11.30 -15.41 -28.02
N PRO A 131 -11.60 -16.72 -28.06
CA PRO A 131 -12.86 -17.26 -27.56
C PRO A 131 -12.98 -17.13 -26.04
N VAL A 132 -14.22 -17.26 -25.54
CA VAL A 132 -14.49 -17.33 -24.11
C VAL A 132 -14.14 -18.73 -23.59
N PRO A 133 -13.27 -18.86 -22.59
CA PRO A 133 -12.93 -20.15 -21.99
C PRO A 133 -14.07 -20.70 -21.13
N LEU A 134 -14.16 -22.02 -21.02
CA LEU A 134 -15.03 -22.68 -20.05
C LEU A 134 -14.38 -22.67 -18.66
N PRO A 135 -15.17 -22.46 -17.58
CA PRO A 135 -14.64 -22.52 -16.22
C PRO A 135 -14.20 -23.94 -15.88
N PRO A 136 -13.08 -24.12 -15.16
CA PRO A 136 -12.62 -25.43 -14.71
C PRO A 136 -13.53 -25.99 -13.61
N SER A 137 -13.54 -27.31 -13.46
CA SER A 137 -14.36 -28.03 -12.47
C SER A 137 -13.81 -27.92 -11.05
N SER A 138 -12.49 -27.91 -10.89
CA SER A 138 -11.82 -27.71 -9.60
C SER A 138 -10.61 -26.76 -9.73
N LEU A 139 -10.11 -26.27 -8.60
CA LEU A 139 -8.88 -25.46 -8.57
C LEU A 139 -7.62 -26.32 -8.78
N ASP A 140 -7.69 -27.62 -8.47
CA ASP A 140 -6.56 -28.55 -8.56
C ASP A 140 -6.29 -28.98 -10.00
N ASP A 141 -7.31 -28.92 -10.87
CA ASP A 141 -7.20 -29.18 -12.31
C ASP A 141 -6.40 -28.08 -13.05
N ILE A 142 -6.16 -26.93 -12.40
CA ILE A 142 -5.42 -25.82 -12.98
C ILE A 142 -3.94 -26.11 -12.80
N GLN A 143 -3.36 -26.87 -13.73
CA GLN A 143 -1.92 -27.12 -13.77
C GLN A 143 -1.19 -25.82 -14.15
N SER A 144 -0.73 -25.09 -13.13
CA SER A 144 0.24 -24.02 -13.32
C SER A 144 1.57 -24.67 -13.64
N ASP A 145 2.05 -24.50 -14.87
CA ASP A 145 3.29 -25.09 -15.39
C ASP A 145 4.52 -24.43 -14.72
N SER A 146 4.72 -24.81 -13.46
CA SER A 146 5.77 -24.35 -12.55
C SER A 146 6.91 -25.36 -12.58
N GLU A 147 7.65 -25.41 -13.69
CA GLU A 147 9.05 -25.81 -13.64
C GLU A 147 9.90 -24.60 -13.21
N ASP A 148 9.83 -24.29 -11.91
CA ASP A 148 10.98 -23.75 -11.17
C ASP A 148 10.89 -24.30 -9.74
N ARG A 149 11.22 -25.59 -9.63
CA ARG A 149 11.58 -26.18 -8.35
C ARG A 149 13.00 -25.73 -8.03
N THR A 150 13.14 -24.60 -7.36
CA THR A 150 14.28 -24.45 -6.46
C THR A 150 13.91 -25.15 -5.15
N ILE A 151 14.21 -26.45 -5.09
CA ILE A 151 14.31 -27.19 -3.83
C ILE A 151 15.50 -26.59 -3.08
N LEU A 152 15.23 -25.72 -2.11
CA LEU A 152 16.18 -25.50 -1.03
C LEU A 152 15.85 -26.52 0.09
N PRO A 153 16.86 -27.16 0.70
CA PRO A 153 16.65 -28.21 1.68
C PRO A 153 15.94 -27.69 2.94
N PRO A 154 15.29 -28.58 3.72
CA PRO A 154 14.67 -28.19 4.98
C PRO A 154 15.76 -27.69 5.93
N GLN A 155 15.80 -26.37 6.14
CA GLN A 155 16.44 -25.81 7.32
C GLN A 155 15.41 -25.91 8.44
N ASP A 156 15.73 -26.79 9.38
CA ASP A 156 15.10 -26.93 10.68
C ASP A 156 15.38 -25.65 11.48
N GLU A 157 14.59 -24.61 11.24
CA GLU A 157 14.56 -23.40 12.05
C GLU A 157 13.15 -23.29 12.60
N SER A 158 13.00 -23.86 13.79
CA SER A 158 11.93 -23.57 14.73
C SER A 158 11.76 -22.05 14.89
N SER A 159 10.87 -21.45 14.11
CA SER A 159 10.32 -20.12 14.33
C SER A 159 8.79 -20.23 14.29
N SER A 160 8.25 -20.78 15.37
CA SER A 160 6.84 -20.85 15.65
C SER A 160 6.32 -19.47 16.08
N ASP A 161 6.06 -18.56 15.14
CA ASP A 161 5.37 -17.30 15.44
C ASP A 161 4.24 -17.00 14.43
N PHE A 162 3.50 -18.04 14.01
CA PHE A 162 2.14 -17.82 13.51
C PHE A 162 1.20 -17.59 14.69
N SER A 163 1.27 -16.37 15.24
CA SER A 163 0.25 -15.88 16.16
C SER A 163 -1.10 -15.89 15.48
N VAL A 164 -2.03 -16.62 16.08
CA VAL A 164 -3.48 -16.56 15.88
C VAL A 164 -3.93 -15.11 15.77
N HIS A 165 -4.93 -14.85 14.91
CA HIS A 165 -5.58 -13.55 14.72
C HIS A 165 -5.88 -12.83 16.03
N GLU A 166 -4.94 -11.99 16.47
CA GLU A 166 -5.21 -10.95 17.44
C GLU A 166 -5.87 -9.80 16.68
N GLY A 167 -6.86 -9.15 17.29
CA GLY A 167 -7.54 -8.01 16.67
C GLY A 167 -6.56 -6.89 16.26
N PRO A 168 -7.04 -5.81 15.64
CA PRO A 168 -6.17 -4.68 15.29
C PRO A 168 -5.38 -4.24 16.53
N LYS A 169 -4.04 -4.38 16.48
CA LYS A 169 -3.17 -4.00 17.60
C LYS A 169 -3.28 -2.49 17.80
N PRO A 170 -3.81 -2.02 18.95
CA PRO A 170 -3.93 -0.60 19.19
C PRO A 170 -2.55 0.00 19.49
N PHE A 171 -2.31 1.23 19.05
CA PHE A 171 -1.09 1.97 19.39
C PHE A 171 -1.03 2.21 20.89
N SER A 172 0.08 1.83 21.50
CA SER A 172 0.49 2.30 22.83
C SER A 172 0.93 3.77 22.79
N GLN A 173 1.12 4.38 23.96
CA GLN A 173 1.60 5.77 24.05
C GLN A 173 2.98 5.96 23.44
N SER A 174 3.91 5.01 23.66
CA SER A 174 5.26 5.06 23.08
C SER A 174 5.23 4.94 21.56
N GLU A 175 4.49 3.97 21.01
CA GLU A 175 4.38 3.80 19.56
C GLU A 175 3.76 5.03 18.88
N LEU A 176 2.78 5.68 19.53
CA LEU A 176 2.20 6.92 19.02
C LEU A 176 3.21 8.08 19.08
N ASN A 177 3.99 8.18 20.16
CA ASN A 177 5.04 9.20 20.32
C ASN A 177 6.17 9.01 19.30
N ASP A 178 6.62 7.78 19.09
CA ASP A 178 7.67 7.43 18.12
C ASP A 178 7.20 7.77 16.70
N LEU A 179 5.96 7.44 16.35
CA LEU A 179 5.38 7.81 15.05
C LEU A 179 5.34 9.32 14.84
N VAL A 180 4.97 10.08 15.88
CA VAL A 180 4.97 11.55 15.83
C VAL A 180 6.39 12.10 15.65
N ARG A 181 7.39 11.48 16.28
CA ARG A 181 8.82 11.84 16.17
C ARG A 181 9.36 11.54 14.78
N ASP A 182 9.14 10.34 14.26
CA ASP A 182 9.65 9.88 12.96
C ASP A 182 9.09 10.71 11.79
N LEU A 183 7.86 11.22 11.96
CA LEU A 183 7.22 12.11 11.00
C LEU A 183 7.51 13.60 11.23
N CYS A 184 8.31 13.95 12.25
CA CYS A 184 8.67 15.31 12.62
C CYS A 184 7.46 16.26 12.75
N LEU A 185 6.38 15.80 13.39
CA LEU A 185 5.13 16.56 13.41
C LEU A 185 5.17 17.75 14.40
N SER A 186 4.54 18.85 13.97
CA SER A 186 4.20 19.97 14.86
C SER A 186 3.22 19.52 15.96
N LYS A 187 3.10 20.30 17.04
CA LYS A 187 2.20 20.00 18.17
C LYS A 187 0.75 19.78 17.70
N ASP A 188 0.26 20.68 16.84
CA ASP A 188 -1.09 20.61 16.31
C ASP A 188 -1.28 19.43 15.34
N ALA A 189 -0.27 19.15 14.51
CA ALA A 189 -0.32 18.02 13.58
C ALA A 189 -0.26 16.67 14.31
N ALA A 190 0.55 16.57 15.37
CA ALA A 190 0.64 15.38 16.22
C ALA A 190 -0.67 15.10 16.94
N GLU A 191 -1.31 16.14 17.49
CA GLU A 191 -2.62 16.01 18.11
C GLU A 191 -3.69 15.59 17.08
N PHE A 192 -3.73 16.28 15.94
CA PHE A 192 -4.67 15.94 14.87
C PHE A 192 -4.48 14.51 14.39
N LEU A 193 -3.22 14.05 14.27
CA LEU A 193 -2.90 12.67 13.95
C LEU A 193 -3.49 11.73 15.01
N GLY A 194 -3.22 11.94 16.30
CA GLY A 194 -3.72 11.10 17.40
C GLY A 194 -5.25 10.98 17.45
N SER A 195 -5.98 12.01 16.99
CA SER A 195 -7.46 11.96 16.89
C SER A 195 -7.96 10.90 15.90
N ARG A 196 -7.19 10.58 14.84
CA ARG A 196 -7.63 9.67 13.76
C ARG A 196 -7.60 8.19 14.18
N PRO A 197 -6.54 7.66 14.83
CA PRO A 197 -6.56 6.34 15.46
C PRO A 197 -7.60 6.25 16.59
N LYS A 198 -7.79 7.30 17.40
CA LYS A 198 -8.79 7.31 18.47
C LYS A 198 -10.20 7.02 17.95
N ASN A 199 -10.60 7.72 16.88
CA ASN A 199 -11.93 7.55 16.25
C ASN A 199 -12.16 6.16 15.66
N LYS A 200 -11.11 5.35 15.52
CA LYS A 200 -11.17 3.98 15.01
C LYS A 200 -10.95 2.92 16.10
N ASN A 201 -10.90 3.32 17.38
CA ASN A 201 -10.56 2.43 18.50
C ASN A 201 -9.19 1.74 18.34
N LEU A 202 -8.22 2.44 17.74
CA LEU A 202 -6.86 1.94 17.50
C LEU A 202 -5.84 2.53 18.50
N LEU A 203 -6.29 3.06 19.63
CA LEU A 203 -5.42 3.53 20.71
C LEU A 203 -5.63 2.66 21.94
N SER A 204 -4.55 2.32 22.63
CA SER A 204 -4.61 1.58 23.88
C SER A 204 -5.32 2.43 24.94
N PRO A 205 -6.09 1.82 25.87
CA PRO A 205 -6.71 2.55 26.97
C PRO A 205 -5.68 3.43 27.70
N GLY A 206 -6.05 4.67 27.99
CA GLY A 206 -5.15 5.64 28.66
C GLY A 206 -4.19 6.41 27.73
N THR A 207 -4.12 6.07 26.44
CA THR A 207 -3.29 6.82 25.47
C THR A 207 -3.86 8.22 25.24
N SER A 208 -3.02 9.24 25.42
CA SER A 208 -3.36 10.65 25.27
C SER A 208 -2.58 11.28 24.13
N PHE A 209 -3.27 12.11 23.34
CA PHE A 209 -2.68 12.89 22.26
C PHE A 209 -2.93 14.40 22.44
N SER A 210 -3.82 14.79 23.35
CA SER A 210 -4.08 16.21 23.65
C SER A 210 -2.91 16.88 24.37
N TRP A 211 -2.07 16.09 25.05
CA TRP A 211 -0.86 16.59 25.71
C TRP A 211 0.17 17.15 24.71
N TYR A 212 0.16 16.72 23.43
CA TYR A 212 1.10 17.26 22.43
C TYR A 212 1.04 18.78 22.27
N ARG A 213 -0.11 19.40 22.55
CA ARG A 213 -0.28 20.87 22.56
C ARG A 213 0.65 21.59 23.53
N HIS A 214 1.03 20.90 24.60
CA HIS A 214 1.76 21.47 25.73
C HIS A 214 2.99 20.63 26.10
N ARG A 215 3.49 19.78 25.18
CA ARG A 215 4.63 18.87 25.43
C ARG A 215 5.91 19.58 25.84
N GLU A 216 6.07 20.83 25.42
CA GLU A 216 7.18 21.70 25.78
C GLU A 216 7.11 22.19 27.23
N LYS A 217 5.94 22.15 27.86
CA LYS A 217 5.68 22.84 29.13
C LYS A 217 6.58 22.32 30.24
N GLU A 218 6.83 21.02 30.27
CA GLU A 218 7.74 20.38 31.23
C GLU A 218 9.19 20.84 31.06
N PHE A 219 9.57 21.25 29.84
CA PHE A 219 10.92 21.74 29.54
C PHE A 219 11.05 23.25 29.73
N THR A 220 9.95 24.01 29.76
CA THR A 220 10.01 25.48 29.88
C THR A 220 10.75 25.97 31.13
N GLN A 221 10.83 25.16 32.19
CA GLN A 221 11.58 25.48 33.41
C GLN A 221 13.11 25.62 33.19
N PHE A 222 13.66 24.94 32.18
CA PHE A 222 15.09 24.96 31.84
C PHE A 222 15.47 26.10 30.88
N PHE A 223 14.51 26.96 30.53
CA PHE A 223 14.75 28.08 29.62
C PHE A 223 14.31 29.39 30.28
N SER A 224 15.12 30.43 30.10
CA SER A 224 14.81 31.79 30.49
C SER A 224 14.73 32.70 29.27
N LYS A 225 13.93 33.76 29.40
CA LYS A 225 13.81 34.80 28.39
C LYS A 225 14.25 36.14 28.96
N GLU A 226 15.23 36.76 28.32
CA GLU A 226 15.69 38.11 28.64
C GLU A 226 15.59 38.98 27.38
N GLY A 227 14.71 39.98 27.41
CA GLY A 227 14.36 40.76 26.22
C GLY A 227 13.81 39.87 25.09
N ASN A 228 14.53 39.83 23.96
CA ASN A 228 14.19 39.01 22.78
C ASN A 228 14.98 37.69 22.71
N LEU A 229 15.86 37.41 23.67
CA LEU A 229 16.69 36.21 23.69
C LEU A 229 16.08 35.15 24.60
N VAL A 230 16.07 33.91 24.11
CA VAL A 230 15.71 32.72 24.90
C VAL A 230 16.97 31.86 25.00
N PHE A 231 17.35 31.50 26.23
CA PHE A 231 18.54 30.68 26.49
C PHE A 231 18.22 29.59 27.50
N CYS A 232 18.94 28.47 27.41
CA CYS A 232 18.86 27.42 28.42
C CYS A 232 19.61 27.88 29.67
N ASN A 233 18.92 27.97 30.81
CA ASN A 233 19.48 28.45 32.08
C ASN A 233 20.01 27.30 32.96
N ASP A 234 19.61 26.06 32.65
CA ASP A 234 19.98 24.85 33.38
C ASP A 234 20.19 23.70 32.40
N VAL A 235 21.38 23.67 31.79
CA VAL A 235 21.78 22.64 30.83
C VAL A 235 21.88 21.27 31.52
N GLN A 236 22.43 21.23 32.73
CA GLN A 236 22.57 19.97 33.48
C GLN A 236 21.22 19.33 33.78
N GLY A 237 20.26 20.12 34.26
CA GLY A 237 18.89 19.66 34.54
C GLY A 237 18.19 19.19 33.27
N LEU A 238 18.36 19.91 32.15
CA LEU A 238 17.80 19.50 30.86
C LEU A 238 18.38 18.16 30.37
N MET A 239 19.71 17.97 30.44
CA MET A 239 20.35 16.73 30.00
C MET A 239 19.98 15.55 30.90
N THR A 240 19.90 15.78 32.21
CA THR A 240 19.42 14.78 33.19
C THR A 240 17.97 14.39 32.90
N CYS A 241 17.12 15.34 32.48
CA CYS A 241 15.74 15.07 32.09
C CYS A 241 15.62 14.14 30.87
N PHE A 242 16.64 14.09 30.01
CA PHE A 242 16.71 13.18 28.86
C PHE A 242 17.51 11.90 29.14
N GLU A 243 17.98 11.70 30.39
CA GLU A 243 18.83 10.58 30.78
C GLU A 243 20.15 10.54 29.98
N ILE A 244 20.68 11.73 29.64
CA ILE A 244 21.95 11.89 28.90
C ILE A 244 23.03 12.32 29.89
N GLU A 245 24.17 11.61 29.89
CA GLU A 245 25.37 12.05 30.61
C GLU A 245 25.93 13.31 29.94
N TYR A 246 26.11 14.36 30.73
CA TYR A 246 26.63 15.65 30.29
C TYR A 246 27.83 16.02 31.14
N ASP A 247 28.98 16.17 30.49
CA ASP A 247 30.18 16.76 31.07
C ASP A 247 30.28 18.22 30.61
N PRO A 248 30.18 19.22 31.51
CA PRO A 248 30.37 20.62 31.18
C PRO A 248 31.78 20.96 30.64
N SER A 249 32.72 20.02 30.71
CA SER A 249 34.13 20.17 30.37
C SER A 249 34.48 19.66 28.97
N GLU A 250 33.59 18.91 28.31
CA GLU A 250 33.67 18.51 26.88
C GLU A 250 33.24 19.65 25.95
#